data_AF-A0A3L7RTI1-F1
#
_entry.id   AF-A0A3L7RTI1-F1
#
_cell.length_a   1.000
_cell.length_b   1.000
_cell.length_c   1.000
_cell.angle_alpha   90.00
_cell.angle_beta   90.00
_cell.angle_gamma   90.00
#
_symmetry.space_group_name_H-M   'P 1'
#
loop_
_entity.id
_entity.type
_entity.pdbx_description
1 polymer ?
#
loop_
_entity_poly.entity_id
_entity_poly.type
_entity_poly.pdbx_seq_one_letter_code
_entity_poly.pdbx_strand_id
1 'polypeptide(L)'
;MLLHGNSANLRNPLSLSSKMLFDRQIAAGLLVSSGDSRNKGTCYMVGLEKTPHYVLKAGTLTHEPSVVQSESGSATYAIFGFSDKPQYDRFLLDATEGLTPYPLVKRFLQDQLAQEADTLRLVILDPVSFDALEWKAATFESVLESIQSRSEFVKPSHRLVRQESSMSYRALPTDPSDPSASAR
;
A
#
# COMPACT_ATOMS: atom_id res chain seq x y z
N MET A 1 -7.74 39.17 48.71
CA MET A 1 -8.84 38.43 49.36
C MET A 1 -9.14 37.20 48.52
N LEU A 2 -9.09 36.02 49.15
CA LEU A 2 -9.72 34.73 48.79
C LEU A 2 -9.32 34.12 47.43
N LEU A 3 -8.40 33.15 47.32
CA LEU A 3 -8.30 31.77 47.85
C LEU A 3 -8.95 30.68 46.95
N HIS A 4 -8.16 29.62 46.70
CA HIS A 4 -8.50 28.24 46.27
C HIS A 4 -8.98 28.02 44.82
N GLY A 5 -8.67 26.91 44.13
CA GLY A 5 -7.99 25.65 44.46
C GLY A 5 -7.37 25.02 43.18
N ASN A 6 -6.33 24.19 43.22
CA ASN A 6 -6.12 22.89 43.87
C ASN A 6 -6.86 21.71 43.17
N SER A 7 -6.10 20.91 42.40
CA SER A 7 -6.27 19.45 42.15
C SER A 7 -5.28 19.05 41.03
N ALA A 8 -4.12 18.45 41.29
CA ALA A 8 -3.81 17.13 41.85
C ALA A 8 -4.16 15.94 40.92
N ASN A 9 -3.12 15.12 40.71
CA ASN A 9 -3.11 13.70 40.34
C ASN A 9 -3.49 13.27 38.92
N LEU A 10 -2.46 12.96 38.14
CA LEU A 10 -2.46 11.77 37.28
C LEU A 10 -1.19 10.95 37.56
N ARG A 11 -1.32 10.02 38.51
CA ARG A 11 -0.44 8.85 38.62
C ARG A 11 -0.98 7.80 37.66
N ASN A 12 -0.11 7.23 36.82
CA ASN A 12 -0.25 5.86 36.33
C ASN A 12 1.11 5.34 35.85
N PRO A 13 1.85 4.57 36.69
CA PRO A 13 2.90 3.69 36.20
C PRO A 13 2.27 2.34 35.84
N LEU A 14 2.11 2.06 34.54
CA LEU A 14 1.76 0.71 34.10
C LEU A 14 3.01 -0.17 34.15
N SER A 15 2.98 -1.07 35.13
CA SER A 15 3.87 -2.21 35.34
C SER A 15 3.97 -3.10 34.09
N LEU A 16 5.16 -3.15 33.50
CA LEU A 16 5.57 -4.18 32.54
C LEU A 16 5.84 -5.49 33.31
N SER A 17 4.88 -6.40 33.27
CA SER A 17 5.05 -7.78 33.74
C SER A 17 4.40 -8.75 32.77
N SER A 18 5.23 -9.43 31.98
CA SER A 18 5.02 -10.81 31.55
C SER A 18 6.26 -11.32 30.84
N LYS A 19 7.12 -11.98 31.61
CA LYS A 19 8.11 -12.94 31.11
C LYS A 19 7.33 -14.17 30.63
N MET A 20 7.27 -14.42 29.33
CA MET A 20 6.92 -15.74 28.81
C MET A 20 8.21 -16.41 28.35
N LEU A 21 8.68 -17.30 29.22
CA LEU A 21 9.71 -18.29 28.98
C LEU A 21 9.09 -19.36 28.07
N PHE A 22 9.49 -19.42 26.79
CA PHE A 22 9.21 -20.57 25.94
C PHE A 22 10.51 -21.33 25.70
N ASP A 23 10.81 -22.18 26.67
CA ASP A 23 11.66 -23.34 26.46
C ASP A 23 10.84 -24.40 25.72
N ARG A 24 11.26 -24.72 24.49
CA ARG A 24 10.97 -26.03 23.89
C ARG A 24 12.05 -26.38 22.87
N GLN A 25 13.05 -27.10 23.37
CA GLN A 25 13.83 -28.05 22.58
C GLN A 25 12.89 -29.07 21.94
N ILE A 26 13.02 -29.30 20.63
CA ILE A 26 12.67 -30.58 20.01
C ILE A 26 13.75 -30.94 18.99
N ALA A 27 14.50 -31.97 19.38
CA ALA A 27 15.05 -33.07 18.60
C ALA A 27 15.34 -32.90 17.10
N ALA A 28 16.60 -33.19 16.78
CA ALA A 28 17.06 -33.67 15.49
C ALA A 28 16.21 -34.87 15.00
N GLY A 29 15.69 -34.74 13.78
CA GLY A 29 15.03 -35.80 13.03
C GLY A 29 15.36 -35.63 11.56
N LEU A 30 16.55 -36.09 11.18
CA LEU A 30 17.02 -36.19 9.81
C LEU A 30 16.16 -37.24 9.09
N LEU A 31 15.17 -36.81 8.30
CA LEU A 31 14.48 -37.65 7.33
C LEU A 31 14.68 -37.02 5.95
N VAL A 32 15.58 -37.63 5.20
CA VAL A 32 15.74 -37.42 3.76
C VAL A 32 14.48 -37.96 3.09
N SER A 33 13.55 -37.06 2.79
CA SER A 33 12.48 -37.31 1.83
C SER A 33 12.84 -36.56 0.55
N SER A 34 13.42 -37.27 -0.41
CA SER A 34 13.40 -36.89 -1.82
C SER A 34 11.95 -36.94 -2.30
N GLY A 35 11.19 -35.90 -1.95
CA GLY A 35 9.87 -35.62 -2.45
C GLY A 35 10.00 -34.63 -3.58
N ASP A 36 9.96 -35.17 -4.80
CA ASP A 36 9.79 -34.49 -6.08
C ASP A 36 9.12 -33.12 -5.92
N SER A 37 9.97 -32.09 -5.92
CA SER A 37 9.57 -30.69 -5.79
C SER A 37 8.82 -30.36 -7.06
N ARG A 38 7.50 -30.56 -7.02
CA ARG A 38 6.53 -29.94 -7.94
C ARG A 38 6.87 -28.46 -7.97
N ASN A 39 7.72 -28.13 -8.92
CA ASN A 39 8.08 -26.79 -9.31
C ASN A 39 6.75 -26.20 -9.78
N LYS A 40 6.01 -25.60 -8.85
CA LYS A 40 4.92 -24.70 -9.18
C LYS A 40 5.63 -23.55 -9.88
N GLY A 41 5.84 -23.72 -11.19
CA GLY A 41 6.28 -22.64 -12.05
C GLY A 41 5.27 -21.54 -11.82
N THR A 42 5.66 -20.55 -11.03
CA THR A 42 5.00 -19.26 -11.05
C THR A 42 5.19 -18.78 -12.47
N CYS A 43 4.21 -19.07 -13.32
CA CYS A 43 4.08 -18.43 -14.60
C CYS A 43 3.92 -16.95 -14.26
N TYR A 44 5.03 -16.22 -14.28
CA TYR A 44 5.02 -14.77 -14.11
C TYR A 44 4.16 -14.23 -15.25
N MET A 45 2.92 -13.88 -14.93
CA MET A 45 2.05 -13.17 -15.86
C MET A 45 2.68 -11.80 -16.04
N VAL A 46 3.46 -11.68 -17.11
CA VAL A 46 4.14 -10.45 -17.51
C VAL A 46 3.13 -9.30 -17.51
N GLY A 47 3.42 -8.26 -16.74
CA GLY A 47 2.61 -7.04 -16.70
C GLY A 47 1.39 -7.08 -15.77
N LEU A 48 1.30 -8.03 -14.85
CA LEU A 48 0.34 -7.96 -13.73
C LEU A 48 1.05 -7.65 -12.41
N GLU A 49 0.37 -6.92 -11.54
CA GLU A 49 0.82 -6.60 -10.19
C GLU A 49 -0.09 -7.26 -9.16
N LYS A 50 0.39 -7.48 -7.94
CA LYS A 50 -0.44 -8.07 -6.89
C LYS A 50 -1.58 -7.14 -6.52
N THR A 51 -2.75 -7.70 -6.25
CA THR A 51 -3.91 -6.91 -5.82
C THR A 51 -3.67 -6.32 -4.42
N PRO A 52 -3.82 -4.99 -4.24
CA PRO A 52 -3.60 -4.37 -2.94
C PRO A 52 -4.70 -4.70 -1.93
N HIS A 53 -4.30 -4.98 -0.69
CA HIS A 53 -5.16 -5.31 0.45
C HIS A 53 -5.07 -4.29 1.59
N TYR A 54 -4.08 -3.41 1.54
CA TYR A 54 -3.85 -2.34 2.48
C TYR A 54 -3.70 -1.02 1.73
N VAL A 55 -4.13 0.08 2.36
CA VAL A 55 -3.87 1.43 1.87
C VAL A 55 -3.22 2.26 2.97
N LEU A 56 -2.42 3.25 2.57
CA LEU A 56 -1.75 4.17 3.49
C LEU A 56 -2.71 5.25 3.98
N LYS A 57 -2.86 5.37 5.30
CA LYS A 57 -3.55 6.51 5.94
C LYS A 57 -2.65 7.18 6.98
N ALA A 58 -2.65 8.51 6.96
CA ALA A 58 -2.07 9.39 7.97
C ALA A 58 -3.18 9.91 8.90
N GLY A 59 -3.55 9.12 9.91
CA GLY A 59 -4.65 9.45 10.82
C GLY A 59 -6.00 9.51 10.08
N THR A 60 -6.66 10.67 10.09
CA THR A 60 -7.92 10.90 9.34
C THR A 60 -7.69 11.33 7.89
N LEU A 61 -6.46 11.69 7.52
CA LEU A 61 -6.11 12.16 6.18
C LEU A 61 -5.38 11.05 5.42
N THR A 62 -5.72 10.85 4.16
CA THR A 62 -4.95 9.97 3.26
C THR A 62 -3.64 10.66 2.93
N HIS A 63 -2.51 9.94 3.07
CA HIS A 63 -1.23 10.46 2.62
C HIS A 63 -1.17 10.26 1.10
N GLU A 64 -1.29 11.36 0.37
CA GLU A 64 -1.42 11.39 -1.08
C GLU A 64 -0.15 11.96 -1.68
N PRO A 65 0.42 11.36 -2.74
CA PRO A 65 1.48 12.01 -3.49
C PRO A 65 0.92 13.25 -4.18
N SER A 66 1.75 14.28 -4.31
CA SER A 66 1.42 15.44 -5.14
C SER A 66 1.32 15.00 -6.59
N VAL A 67 0.11 15.00 -7.16
CA VAL A 67 -0.13 14.67 -8.57
C VAL A 67 -0.57 15.92 -9.32
N VAL A 68 0.15 16.24 -10.40
CA VAL A 68 -0.22 17.32 -11.31
C VAL A 68 -1.41 16.87 -12.14
N GLN A 69 -2.37 17.77 -12.36
CA GLN A 69 -3.51 17.51 -13.23
C GLN A 69 -3.05 17.05 -14.62
N SER A 70 -3.79 16.10 -15.18
CA SER A 70 -3.60 15.65 -16.55
C SER A 70 -3.91 16.78 -17.53
N GLU A 71 -3.32 16.73 -18.72
CA GLU A 71 -3.60 17.69 -19.81
C GLU A 71 -5.06 17.68 -20.25
N SER A 72 -5.80 16.60 -19.95
CA SER A 72 -7.24 16.49 -20.14
C SER A 72 -8.07 17.34 -19.18
N GLY A 73 -7.46 18.02 -18.21
CA GLY A 73 -8.12 18.90 -17.24
C GLY A 73 -8.83 18.18 -16.09
N SER A 74 -8.84 16.84 -16.09
CA SER A 74 -9.39 16.06 -14.98
C SER A 74 -8.46 16.09 -13.78
N ALA A 75 -9.02 16.34 -12.59
CA ALA A 75 -8.29 16.18 -11.34
C ALA A 75 -7.80 14.72 -11.23
N THR A 76 -6.60 14.52 -10.69
CA THR A 76 -6.07 13.17 -10.44
C THR A 76 -5.87 12.99 -8.96
N TYR A 77 -6.41 11.89 -8.45
CA TYR A 77 -6.36 11.50 -7.06
C TYR A 77 -5.64 10.16 -6.95
N ALA A 78 -4.53 10.09 -6.23
CA ALA A 78 -3.75 8.87 -6.11
C ALA A 78 -3.51 8.51 -4.64
N ILE A 79 -3.53 7.22 -4.32
CA ILE A 79 -3.22 6.70 -2.99
C ILE A 79 -2.23 5.55 -3.08
N PHE A 80 -1.47 5.33 -2.01
CA PHE A 80 -0.58 4.18 -1.91
C PHE A 80 -1.34 2.91 -1.48
N GLY A 81 -1.21 1.85 -2.26
CA GLY A 81 -1.76 0.53 -1.99
C GLY A 81 -0.65 -0.53 -1.87
N PHE A 82 -0.88 -1.51 -1.00
CA PHE A 82 0.06 -2.58 -0.71
C PHE A 82 -0.66 -3.93 -0.72
N SER A 83 -0.08 -4.91 -1.38
CA SER A 83 -0.61 -6.27 -1.45
C SER A 83 -0.41 -7.03 -0.15
N ASP A 84 0.70 -6.79 0.55
CA ASP A 84 0.99 -7.45 1.82
C ASP A 84 1.57 -6.51 2.88
N LYS A 85 1.47 -6.95 4.15
CA LYS A 85 1.98 -6.21 5.30
C LYS A 85 3.51 -6.02 5.25
N PRO A 86 4.34 -7.01 4.86
CA PRO A 86 5.78 -6.81 4.76
C PRO A 86 6.22 -5.70 3.80
N GLN A 87 5.57 -5.56 2.64
CA GLN A 87 5.83 -4.45 1.71
C GLN A 87 5.45 -3.10 2.34
N TYR A 88 4.29 -3.04 2.98
CA TYR A 88 3.85 -1.88 3.74
C TYR A 88 4.87 -1.50 4.83
N ASP A 89 5.28 -2.46 5.65
CA ASP A 89 6.22 -2.24 6.75
C ASP A 89 7.57 -1.73 6.22
N ARG A 90 8.03 -2.26 5.08
CA ARG A 90 9.27 -1.79 4.43
C ARG A 90 9.15 -0.35 3.96
N PHE A 91 8.04 -0.01 3.31
CA PHE A 91 7.78 1.34 2.83
C PHE A 91 7.71 2.35 3.99
N LEU A 92 7.22 1.93 5.15
CA LEU A 92 7.19 2.76 6.35
C LEU A 92 8.55 3.02 7.01
N LEU A 93 9.59 2.22 6.73
CA LEU A 93 10.90 2.44 7.34
C LEU A 93 11.47 3.83 6.99
N ASP A 94 11.09 4.34 5.82
CA ASP A 94 11.49 5.66 5.33
C ASP A 94 10.51 6.77 5.75
N ALA A 95 9.39 6.45 6.39
CA ALA A 95 8.40 7.41 6.82
C ALA A 95 8.73 7.98 8.21
N THR A 96 8.81 9.31 8.31
CA THR A 96 9.00 10.02 9.59
C THR A 96 7.72 10.09 10.42
N GLU A 97 6.55 9.83 9.80
CA GLU A 97 5.23 9.99 10.40
C GLU A 97 4.60 8.67 10.84
N GLY A 98 3.72 8.73 11.85
CA GLY A 98 2.96 7.58 12.38
C GLY A 98 1.87 7.09 11.44
N LEU A 99 2.25 6.55 10.30
CA LEU A 99 1.36 6.00 9.30
C LEU A 99 0.85 4.63 9.75
N THR A 100 -0.43 4.34 9.49
CA THR A 100 -1.05 3.06 9.89
C THR A 100 -1.62 2.32 8.70
N PRO A 101 -1.47 0.98 8.63
CA PRO A 101 -2.03 0.21 7.54
C PRO A 101 -3.53 0.18 7.75
N TYR A 102 -4.29 0.61 6.74
CA TYR A 102 -5.74 0.52 6.79
C TYR A 102 -6.20 -0.71 6.01
N PRO A 103 -6.46 -1.86 6.69
CA PRO A 103 -7.17 -2.96 6.07
C PRO A 103 -8.60 -2.47 5.81
N LEU A 104 -9.19 -2.86 4.68
CA LEU A 104 -10.53 -2.48 4.16
C LEU A 104 -10.51 -1.59 2.92
N VAL A 105 -9.70 -1.97 1.93
CA VAL A 105 -9.67 -1.35 0.59
C VAL A 105 -11.07 -1.33 -0.04
N LYS A 106 -11.85 -2.41 0.06
CA LYS A 106 -13.14 -2.50 -0.65
C LYS A 106 -14.12 -1.36 -0.35
N ARG A 107 -14.48 -1.16 0.93
CA ARG A 107 -15.46 -0.13 1.31
C ARG A 107 -14.92 1.27 1.04
N PHE A 108 -13.64 1.49 1.34
CA PHE A 108 -13.00 2.77 1.04
C PHE A 108 -13.05 3.10 -0.46
N LEU A 109 -12.68 2.16 -1.34
CA LEU A 109 -12.73 2.39 -2.79
C LEU A 109 -14.16 2.65 -3.27
N GLN A 110 -15.15 1.93 -2.74
CA GLN A 110 -16.56 2.15 -3.06
C GLN A 110 -17.05 3.54 -2.65
N ASP A 111 -16.75 3.95 -1.42
CA ASP A 111 -17.14 5.26 -0.90
C ASP A 111 -16.47 6.39 -1.70
N GLN A 112 -15.22 6.19 -2.15
CA GLN A 112 -14.50 7.14 -2.99
C GLN A 112 -15.05 7.20 -4.43
N LEU A 113 -15.42 6.07 -5.03
CA LEU A 113 -16.04 6.04 -6.35
C LEU A 113 -17.44 6.69 -6.37
N ALA A 114 -18.12 6.73 -5.23
CA ALA A 114 -19.38 7.46 -5.09
C ALA A 114 -19.19 8.98 -5.01
N GLN A 115 -17.96 9.46 -4.79
CA GLN A 115 -17.63 10.88 -4.71
C GLN A 115 -17.06 11.36 -6.05
N GLU A 116 -17.75 12.30 -6.70
CA GLU A 116 -17.30 13.08 -7.88
C GLU A 116 -16.86 12.26 -9.12
N ALA A 117 -17.65 12.34 -10.20
CA ALA A 117 -17.42 11.56 -11.42
C ALA A 117 -16.21 12.01 -12.26
N ASP A 118 -15.72 13.23 -12.08
CA ASP A 118 -14.73 13.86 -12.99
C ASP A 118 -13.27 13.75 -12.52
N THR A 119 -13.00 12.92 -11.50
CA THR A 119 -11.66 12.72 -10.94
C THR A 119 -11.09 11.36 -11.31
N LEU A 120 -9.89 11.33 -11.91
CA LEU A 120 -9.13 10.10 -12.16
C LEU A 120 -8.58 9.56 -10.83
N ARG A 121 -9.13 8.43 -10.36
CA ARG A 121 -8.76 7.82 -9.07
C ARG A 121 -7.85 6.62 -9.27
N LEU A 122 -6.64 6.69 -8.72
CA LEU A 122 -5.56 5.73 -8.93
C LEU A 122 -5.05 5.14 -7.62
N VAL A 123 -4.81 3.83 -7.60
CA VAL A 123 -4.07 3.15 -6.54
C VAL A 123 -2.67 2.82 -7.06
N ILE A 124 -1.66 3.37 -6.40
CA ILE A 124 -0.25 3.04 -6.62
C ILE A 124 -0.01 1.65 -6.05
N LEU A 125 0.61 0.77 -6.85
CA LEU A 125 0.74 -0.65 -6.55
C LEU A 125 2.14 -0.93 -5.99
N ASP A 126 2.19 -1.45 -4.76
CA ASP A 126 3.39 -1.91 -4.07
C ASP A 126 4.61 -0.98 -4.23
N PRO A 127 4.47 0.33 -3.91
CA PRO A 127 5.56 1.28 -4.05
C PRO A 127 6.75 0.89 -3.16
N VAL A 128 7.97 1.11 -3.64
CA VAL A 128 9.20 0.76 -2.90
C VAL A 128 9.66 1.90 -2.00
N SER A 129 9.46 3.15 -2.40
CA SER A 129 9.80 4.35 -1.62
C SER A 129 8.95 5.56 -2.05
N PHE A 130 8.90 6.61 -1.21
CA PHE A 130 8.19 7.87 -1.49
C PHE A 130 8.79 8.69 -2.64
N ASP A 131 10.06 8.46 -2.94
CA ASP A 131 10.86 9.24 -3.88
C ASP A 131 11.13 8.52 -5.20
N ALA A 132 10.50 7.38 -5.44
CA ALA A 132 10.72 6.63 -6.67
C ALA A 132 10.44 7.51 -7.89
N LEU A 133 11.28 7.42 -8.92
CA LEU A 133 11.08 8.18 -10.16
C LEU A 133 9.77 7.82 -10.86
N GLU A 134 9.27 6.62 -10.58
CA GLU A 134 8.08 6.10 -11.21
C GLU A 134 7.37 5.08 -10.33
N TRP A 135 6.03 5.10 -10.40
CA TRP A 135 5.19 4.05 -9.85
C TRP A 135 4.20 3.50 -10.86
N LYS A 136 3.90 2.21 -10.73
CA LYS A 136 2.77 1.59 -11.42
C LYS A 136 1.49 1.87 -10.63
N ALA A 137 0.40 2.09 -11.36
CA ALA A 137 -0.90 2.33 -10.77
C ALA A 137 -2.02 1.63 -11.55
N ALA A 138 -3.08 1.29 -10.84
CA ALA A 138 -4.34 0.84 -11.41
C ALA A 138 -5.47 1.77 -10.98
N THR A 139 -6.58 1.77 -11.72
CA THR A 139 -7.74 2.58 -11.31
C THR A 139 -8.44 1.95 -10.11
N PHE A 140 -9.20 2.75 -9.37
CA PHE A 140 -9.99 2.28 -8.24
C PHE A 140 -10.96 1.16 -8.64
N GLU A 141 -11.58 1.28 -9.81
CA GLU A 141 -12.51 0.29 -10.36
C GLU A 141 -11.82 -1.05 -10.62
N SER A 142 -10.64 -1.03 -11.27
CA SER A 142 -9.91 -2.26 -11.60
C SER A 142 -9.42 -2.99 -10.34
N VAL A 143 -8.97 -2.25 -9.33
CA VAL A 143 -8.60 -2.83 -8.02
C VAL A 143 -9.83 -3.39 -7.32
N LEU A 144 -10.94 -2.65 -7.30
CA LEU A 144 -12.19 -3.09 -6.67
C LEU A 144 -12.73 -4.37 -7.32
N GLU A 145 -12.70 -4.44 -8.66
CA GLU A 145 -13.08 -5.62 -9.43
C GLU A 145 -12.18 -6.82 -9.10
N SER A 146 -10.87 -6.62 -9.04
CA SER A 146 -9.91 -7.66 -8.67
C SER A 146 -10.19 -8.20 -7.25
N ILE A 147 -10.48 -7.33 -6.29
CA ILE A 147 -10.85 -7.72 -4.93
C ILE A 147 -12.17 -8.51 -4.92
N GLN A 148 -13.18 -8.07 -5.67
CA GLN A 148 -14.49 -8.71 -5.72
C GLN A 148 -14.44 -10.10 -6.37
N SER A 149 -13.66 -10.24 -7.43
CA SER A 149 -13.41 -11.49 -8.14
C SER A 149 -12.44 -12.43 -7.40
N ARG A 150 -11.83 -11.95 -6.30
CA ARG A 150 -10.74 -12.65 -5.58
C ARG A 150 -9.55 -12.97 -6.47
N SER A 151 -9.26 -12.09 -7.43
CA SER A 151 -8.03 -12.15 -8.21
C SER A 151 -6.85 -11.80 -7.31
N GLU A 152 -5.77 -12.58 -7.42
CA GLU A 152 -4.51 -12.27 -6.75
C GLU A 152 -3.76 -11.12 -7.44
N PHE A 153 -4.15 -10.81 -8.67
CA PHE A 153 -3.45 -9.87 -9.54
C PHE A 153 -4.39 -8.83 -10.15
N VAL A 154 -3.86 -7.63 -10.34
CA VAL A 154 -4.50 -6.51 -11.03
C VAL A 154 -3.60 -6.03 -12.16
N LYS A 155 -4.20 -5.63 -13.28
CA LYS A 155 -3.46 -5.07 -14.41
C LYS A 155 -3.20 -3.57 -14.18
N PRO A 156 -1.94 -3.10 -14.20
CA PRO A 156 -1.65 -1.67 -14.21
C PRO A 156 -2.27 -1.00 -15.43
N SER A 157 -2.93 0.13 -15.20
CA SER A 157 -3.51 0.96 -16.27
C SER A 157 -2.78 2.28 -16.44
N HIS A 158 -2.02 2.71 -15.43
CA HIS A 158 -1.33 3.99 -15.42
C HIS A 158 0.06 3.86 -14.79
N ARG A 159 0.92 4.83 -15.11
CA ARG A 159 2.20 5.07 -14.46
C ARG A 159 2.21 6.49 -13.93
N LEU A 160 2.70 6.69 -12.72
CA LEU A 160 2.97 8.01 -12.16
C LEU A 160 4.46 8.27 -12.35
N VAL A 161 4.80 9.27 -13.16
CA VAL A 161 6.20 9.65 -13.44
C VAL A 161 6.52 10.94 -12.70
N ARG A 162 7.58 10.95 -11.91
CA ARG A 162 8.02 12.13 -11.16
C ARG A 162 8.55 13.19 -12.11
N GLN A 163 8.10 14.43 -11.93
CA GLN A 163 8.65 15.59 -12.62
C GLN A 163 9.80 16.18 -11.80
N GLU A 164 11.01 16.21 -12.38
CA GLU A 164 12.21 16.72 -11.71
C GLU A 164 12.09 18.19 -11.28
N SER A 165 11.31 18.99 -12.01
CA SER A 165 11.16 20.42 -11.76
C SER A 165 10.27 20.77 -10.56
N SER A 166 9.32 19.90 -10.19
CA SER A 166 8.25 20.21 -9.23
C SER A 166 8.11 19.20 -8.10
N MET A 167 8.89 18.11 -8.13
CA MET A 167 8.76 16.96 -7.21
C MET A 167 7.34 16.36 -7.17
N SER A 168 6.52 16.67 -8.18
CA SER A 168 5.15 16.19 -8.32
C SER A 168 5.09 15.14 -9.41
N TYR A 169 4.05 14.31 -9.40
CA TYR A 169 3.90 13.20 -10.33
C TYR A 169 2.92 13.55 -11.44
N ARG A 170 3.17 13.06 -12.65
CA ARG A 170 2.20 13.09 -13.75
C ARG A 170 1.69 11.67 -13.99
N ALA A 171 0.37 11.50 -14.01
CA ALA A 171 -0.25 10.25 -14.41
C ALA A 171 -0.23 10.10 -15.94
N LEU A 172 0.29 8.98 -16.42
CA LEU A 172 0.33 8.61 -17.83
C LEU A 172 -0.36 7.25 -18.02
N PRO A 173 -1.19 7.06 -19.06
CA PRO A 173 -1.72 5.75 -19.39
C PRO A 173 -0.58 4.76 -19.67
N THR A 174 -0.74 3.51 -19.23
CA THR A 174 0.16 2.43 -19.63
C THR A 174 -0.34 1.91 -20.97
N ASP A 175 0.47 2.09 -22.03
CA ASP A 175 0.12 1.54 -23.34
C ASP A 175 0.11 0.00 -23.24
N PRO A 176 -1.01 -0.68 -23.59
CA PRO A 176 -1.03 -2.14 -23.65
C PRO A 176 -0.06 -2.73 -24.68
N SER A 177 0.50 -1.90 -25.57
CA SER A 177 1.37 -2.27 -26.68
C SER A 177 2.85 -2.10 -26.37
N ASP A 178 3.23 -1.67 -25.16
CA ASP A 178 4.62 -1.43 -24.79
C ASP A 178 5.21 -2.64 -24.03
N PRO A 179 5.85 -3.60 -24.73
CA PRO A 179 6.50 -4.76 -24.09
C PRO A 179 7.74 -4.37 -23.27
N SER A 180 8.16 -3.11 -23.30
CA SER A 180 9.37 -2.66 -22.60
C SER A 180 9.26 -2.68 -21.07
N ALA A 181 8.05 -2.73 -20.51
CA ALA A 181 7.82 -2.81 -19.07
C ALA A 181 8.20 -4.17 -18.44
N SER A 182 8.62 -5.17 -19.22
CA SER A 182 8.94 -6.52 -18.71
C SER A 182 10.43 -6.90 -18.72
N ALA A 183 11.33 -5.99 -19.12
CA ALA A 183 12.76 -6.27 -19.24
C ALA A 183 13.62 -5.28 -18.44
N ARG A 184 13.44 -5.22 -17.12
CA ARG A 184 14.43 -4.62 -16.19
C ARG A 184 14.47 -5.38 -14.89
#